data_AF-A0A934ZSL6-F1
#
_entry.id   AF-A0A934ZSL6-F1
#
_cell.length_a   1.000
_cell.length_b   1.000
_cell.length_c   1.000
_cell.angle_alpha   90.00
_cell.angle_beta   90.00
_cell.angle_gamma   90.00
#
_symmetry.space_group_name_H-M   'P 1'
#
loop_
_entity.id
_entity.type
_entity.pdbx_description
1 polymer ?
#
loop_
_entity_poly.entity_id
_entity_poly.type
_entity_poly.pdbx_seq_one_letter_code
_entity_poly.pdbx_strand_id
1 'polypeptide(L)' 'MQRTRGSHHQFVHPTKPGTITVPHPKKDLGKGLVQAIRRQAGLK' A
#
# COMPACT_ATOMS: atom_id res chain seq x y z
N MET A 1 0.32 8.17 5.89
CA MET A 1 -0.96 7.45 5.99
C MET A 1 -2.05 8.51 5.99
N GLN A 2 -2.91 8.53 4.98
CA GLN A 2 -3.83 9.65 4.76
C GLN A 2 -5.27 9.31 5.14
N ARG A 3 -5.69 8.05 4.97
CA ARG A 3 -7.00 7.55 5.39
C ARG A 3 -6.94 6.07 5.76
N THR A 4 -7.78 5.69 6.72
CA THR A 4 -7.93 4.29 7.13
C THR A 4 -9.41 3.99 7.26
N ARG A 5 -9.88 2.97 6.54
CA ARG A 5 -11.25 2.44 6.71
C ARG A 5 -11.13 1.00 7.14
N GLY A 6 -11.28 0.75 8.45
CA GLY A 6 -11.11 -0.56 9.05
C GLY A 6 -9.75 -1.17 8.70
N SER A 7 -9.77 -2.33 8.04
CA SER A 7 -8.56 -3.07 7.69
C SER A 7 -7.80 -2.57 6.44
N HIS A 8 -8.17 -1.41 5.88
CA HIS A 8 -7.52 -0.87 4.68
C HIS A 8 -6.86 0.48 4.98
N HIS A 9 -5.53 0.50 4.87
CA HIS A 9 -4.68 1.65 5.15
C HIS A 9 -4.27 2.30 3.84
N GLN A 10 -4.61 3.58 3.65
CA GLN A 10 -4.27 4.33 2.44
C GLN A 10 -3.07 5.23 2.72
N PHE A 11 -2.02 5.05 1.92
CA PHE A 11 -0.80 5.83 1.91
C PHE A 11 -0.77 6.70 0.67
N VAL A 12 -0.45 7.98 0.84
CA VAL A 12 -0.23 8.90 -0.27
C VAL A 12 1.23 9.32 -0.23
N HIS A 13 1.87 9.24 -1.38
CA HIS A 13 3.24 9.71 -1.53
C HIS A 13 3.22 11.23 -1.79
N PRO A 14 4.04 12.03 -1.08
CA PRO A 14 4.06 13.48 -1.25
C PRO A 14 4.62 13.92 -2.61
N THR A 15 5.47 13.08 -3.22
CA THR A 15 6.18 13.38 -4.47
C THR A 15 5.66 12.60 -5.68
N LYS A 16 4.98 11.47 -5.45
CA LYS A 16 4.45 10.61 -6.52
C LYS A 16 2.93 10.67 -6.51
N PRO A 17 2.27 11.02 -7.64
CA PRO A 17 0.82 11.00 -7.70
C PRO A 17 0.32 9.55 -7.61
N GLY A 18 -0.45 9.26 -6.58
CA GLY A 18 -1.05 7.93 -6.39
C GLY A 18 -1.36 7.63 -4.92
N THR A 19 -2.47 6.91 -4.71
CA THR A 19 -2.87 6.39 -3.39
C THR A 19 -2.64 4.90 -3.34
N ILE A 20 -1.77 4.46 -2.43
CA ILE A 20 -1.43 3.06 -2.21
C ILE A 20 -2.29 2.54 -1.07
N THR A 21 -3.07 1.49 -1.33
CA THR A 21 -3.88 0.85 -0.29
C THR A 21 -3.20 -0.43 0.17
N VAL A 22 -2.92 -0.52 1.46
CA VAL A 22 -2.34 -1.68 2.13
C VAL A 22 -3.41 -2.29 3.05
N PRO A 23 -3.78 -3.57 2.85
CA PRO A 23 -4.65 -4.26 3.78
C PRO A 23 -3.86 -4.68 5.03
N HIS A 24 -4.34 -4.30 6.21
CA HIS A 24 -3.78 -4.64 7.53
C HIS A 24 -4.97 -4.99 8.44
N PRO A 25 -5.06 -6.20 9.03
CA PRO A 25 -4.02 -6.80 9.87
C PRO A 25 -3.54 -8.19 9.40
N LYS A 26 -3.41 -8.40 8.07
CA LYS A 26 -2.81 -9.65 7.56
C LYS A 26 -1.30 -9.65 7.78
N LYS A 27 -0.82 -10.64 8.54
CA LYS A 27 0.61 -10.87 8.81
C LYS A 27 1.38 -11.22 7.54
N ASP A 28 0.77 -12.02 6.67
CA ASP A 28 1.35 -12.45 5.41
C ASP A 28 0.60 -11.85 4.22
N LEU A 29 1.21 -10.86 3.59
CA LEU A 29 0.81 -10.37 2.28
C LEU A 29 1.46 -11.29 1.24
N GLY A 30 0.65 -11.92 0.39
CA GLY A 30 1.17 -12.80 -0.66
C GLY A 30 2.21 -12.09 -1.52
N LYS A 31 3.23 -12.82 -1.99
CA LYS A 31 4.37 -12.26 -2.74
C LYS A 31 3.94 -11.37 -3.92
N GLY A 32 2.88 -11.74 -4.64
CA GLY A 32 2.32 -10.94 -5.73
C GLY A 32 1.72 -9.61 -5.29
N LEU A 33 1.05 -9.58 -4.13
CA LEU A 33 0.51 -8.35 -3.55
C LEU A 33 1.63 -7.42 -3.10
N VAL A 34 2.67 -7.97 -2.46
CA VAL A 34 3.85 -7.20 -2.05
C VAL A 34 4.56 -6.61 -3.28
N GLN A 35 4.74 -7.38 -4.35
CA GLN A 35 5.33 -6.88 -5.60
C GLN A 35 4.47 -5.79 -6.24
N ALA A 36 3.14 -5.95 -6.25
CA ALA A 36 2.23 -4.93 -6.77
C ALA A 36 2.32 -3.62 -5.98
N ILE A 37 2.33 -3.69 -4.64
CA ILE A 37 2.49 -2.54 -3.75
C ILE A 37 3.86 -1.89 -3.93
N ARG A 38 4.94 -2.69 -4.03
CA ARG A 38 6.30 -2.17 -4.30
C ARG A 38 6.37 -1.44 -5.64
N ARG A 39 5.78 -2.01 -6.69
CA ARG A 39 5.69 -1.39 -8.01
C ARG A 39 4.90 -0.08 -7.96
N GLN A 40 3.78 -0.05 -7.25
CA GLN A 40 2.98 1.18 -7.06
C GLN A 40 3.70 2.24 -6.22
N ALA A 41 4.50 1.82 -5.24
CA ALA A 41 5.39 2.70 -4.48
C ALA A 41 6.59 3.19 -5.30
N GLY A 42 6.83 2.60 -6.48
CA GLY A 42 8.04 2.81 -7.27
C GLY A 42 9.30 2.46 -6.47
N LEU A 43 9.20 1.43 -5.63
CA LEU A 43 10.32 0.77 -4.96
C LEU A 43 10.73 -0.39 -5.86
N LYS A 44 11.90 -0.26 -6.48
CA LYS A 44 12.50 -1.30 -7.32
C LYS A 44 13.33 -2.24 -6.46
#